data_AF-A0AAE1Q3K6-F1
#
_entry.id   AF-A0AAE1Q3K6-F1
#
_cell.length_a   1.000
_cell.length_b   1.000
_cell.length_c   1.000
_cell.angle_alpha   90.00
_cell.angle_beta   90.00
_cell.angle_gamma   90.00
#
_symmetry.space_group_name_H-M   'P 1'
#
loop_
_entity.id
_entity.type
_entity.pdbx_description
1 polymer ?
#
loop_
_entity_poly.entity_id
_entity_poly.type
_entity_poly.pdbx_seq_one_letter_code
_entity_poly.pdbx_strand_id
1 'polypeptide(L)'
;MCFDTTSSNTGRHKGACVLLEEQFGCRHHVLKLVAGAAFSEAMGTSSAPDVLLFKRFKSSWQVIDKTTYEDSSTDDYTAKAVAEFKDEMVQMLEMAVKVKQPRDDYRELLELTIIFLGAVLPQGIHFAAPGAMHQARWMAKVIYTFKVWMFRAQFNLTSREHKGLRELCIFFSCIYVEAWTTASIASKAPRNDLKLLKQCQMYQKINTNISRATVKKMISGSISLASVLQSALSALWQLLMTMLNVPLPWLSISLVILQQLQFVLSVVAEHRKKCPDARKQTLLGNNE
;
A
#
# COMPACT_ATOMS: atom_id res chain seq x y z
N MET A 1 -7.37 -13.85 -0.90
CA MET A 1 -8.36 -13.39 -1.92
C MET A 1 -8.35 -11.86 -2.00
N CYS A 2 -8.88 -11.26 -3.07
CA CYS A 2 -9.09 -9.81 -3.14
C CYS A 2 -10.53 -9.51 -3.55
N PHE A 3 -11.23 -8.74 -2.73
CA PHE A 3 -12.58 -8.27 -2.98
C PHE A 3 -12.58 -6.74 -2.95
N ASP A 4 -13.19 -6.14 -3.97
CA ASP A 4 -13.30 -4.69 -4.12
C ASP A 4 -14.51 -4.12 -3.36
N THR A 5 -15.46 -4.99 -3.04
CA THR A 5 -16.69 -4.67 -2.31
C THR A 5 -16.67 -5.32 -0.94
N THR A 6 -17.29 -4.70 0.06
CA THR A 6 -17.54 -5.36 1.34
C THR A 6 -18.35 -6.64 1.12
N SER A 7 -18.12 -7.67 1.93
CA SER A 7 -18.86 -8.95 1.84
C SER A 7 -20.39 -8.76 1.85
N SER A 8 -20.88 -7.69 2.47
CA SER A 8 -22.28 -7.24 2.41
C SER A 8 -22.87 -7.09 1.00
N ASN A 9 -22.03 -6.76 0.01
CA ASN A 9 -22.46 -6.44 -1.36
C ASN A 9 -22.38 -7.64 -2.31
N THR A 10 -22.01 -8.82 -1.81
CA THR A 10 -21.84 -10.04 -2.61
C THR A 10 -23.13 -10.89 -2.70
N GLY A 11 -24.25 -10.36 -2.17
CA GLY A 11 -25.57 -10.97 -2.25
C GLY A 11 -25.57 -12.39 -1.66
N ARG A 12 -25.96 -13.38 -2.47
CA ARG A 12 -26.01 -14.80 -2.07
C ARG A 12 -24.65 -15.37 -1.64
N HIS A 13 -23.55 -14.75 -2.03
CA HIS A 13 -22.19 -15.19 -1.68
C HIS A 13 -21.67 -14.57 -0.38
N LYS A 14 -22.47 -13.74 0.31
CA LYS A 14 -22.08 -13.04 1.53
C LYS A 14 -21.52 -13.97 2.60
N GLY A 15 -22.20 -15.09 2.88
CA GLY A 15 -21.73 -16.05 3.89
C GLY A 15 -20.35 -16.62 3.55
N ALA A 16 -20.15 -17.05 2.30
CA ALA A 16 -18.86 -17.56 1.85
C ALA A 16 -17.77 -16.47 1.87
N CYS A 17 -18.06 -15.25 1.42
CA CYS A 17 -17.10 -14.14 1.45
C CYS A 17 -16.69 -13.77 2.88
N VAL A 18 -17.62 -13.74 3.84
CA VAL A 18 -17.30 -13.49 5.25
C VAL A 18 -16.35 -14.56 5.79
N LEU A 19 -16.69 -15.84 5.58
CA LEU A 19 -15.85 -16.96 6.07
C LEU A 19 -14.46 -16.97 5.41
N LEU A 20 -14.38 -16.66 4.12
CA LEU A 20 -13.12 -16.60 3.38
C LEU A 20 -12.29 -15.36 3.74
N GLU A 21 -12.92 -14.23 4.05
CA GLU A 21 -12.27 -13.03 4.59
C GLU A 21 -11.68 -13.29 5.98
N GLU A 22 -12.43 -14.01 6.84
CA GLU A 22 -11.99 -14.40 8.18
C GLU A 22 -10.83 -15.41 8.12
N GLN A 23 -10.87 -16.35 7.18
CA GLN A 23 -9.88 -17.42 7.08
C GLN A 23 -8.60 -17.03 6.31
N PHE A 24 -8.71 -16.18 5.27
CA PHE A 24 -7.58 -15.86 4.38
C PHE A 24 -7.22 -14.38 4.29
N GLY A 25 -8.04 -13.49 4.85
CA GLY A 25 -7.87 -12.04 4.73
C GLY A 25 -8.09 -11.50 3.31
N CYS A 26 -8.68 -10.30 3.20
CA CYS A 26 -8.71 -9.55 1.94
C CYS A 26 -7.48 -8.65 1.86
N ARG A 27 -6.63 -8.78 0.83
CA ARG A 27 -5.41 -7.95 0.74
C ARG A 27 -5.72 -6.48 0.51
N HIS A 28 -6.78 -6.14 -0.22
CA HIS A 28 -7.28 -4.78 -0.27
C HIS A 28 -7.69 -4.27 1.13
N HIS A 29 -8.16 -5.13 2.03
CA HIS A 29 -8.43 -4.75 3.42
C HIS A 29 -7.13 -4.40 4.17
N VAL A 30 -6.08 -5.22 4.04
CA VAL A 30 -4.75 -4.90 4.63
C VAL A 30 -4.25 -3.55 4.11
N LEU A 31 -4.31 -3.32 2.80
CA LEU A 31 -3.90 -2.05 2.19
C LEU A 31 -4.76 -0.87 2.65
N LYS A 32 -6.07 -1.07 2.85
CA LYS A 32 -6.97 -0.06 3.45
C LYS A 32 -6.53 0.30 4.87
N LEU A 33 -6.13 -0.67 5.69
CA LEU A 33 -5.64 -0.41 7.04
C LEU A 33 -4.31 0.34 7.04
N VAL A 34 -3.38 -0.05 6.16
CA VAL A 34 -2.08 0.61 5.99
C VAL A 34 -2.25 2.06 5.53
N ALA A 35 -3.05 2.29 4.47
CA ALA A 35 -3.38 3.64 4.02
C ALA A 35 -4.04 4.46 5.13
N GLY A 36 -4.92 3.85 5.93
CA GLY A 36 -5.56 4.52 7.05
C GLY A 36 -4.65 4.91 8.19
N ALA A 37 -3.65 4.07 8.51
CA ALA A 37 -2.63 4.43 9.48
C ALA A 37 -1.78 5.61 9.01
N ALA A 38 -1.30 5.58 7.75
CA ALA A 38 -0.55 6.68 7.17
C ALA A 38 -1.36 7.99 7.15
N PHE A 39 -2.62 7.92 6.71
CA PHE A 39 -3.51 9.08 6.65
C PHE A 39 -3.77 9.68 8.02
N SER A 40 -4.05 8.84 9.02
CA SER A 40 -4.34 9.32 10.38
C SER A 40 -3.12 9.97 11.03
N GLU A 41 -1.93 9.45 10.74
CA GLU A 41 -0.67 10.03 11.21
C GLU A 41 -0.40 11.40 10.55
N ALA A 42 -0.59 11.50 9.23
CA ALA A 42 -0.28 12.71 8.47
C ALA A 42 -1.32 13.84 8.64
N MET A 43 -2.61 13.48 8.72
CA MET A 43 -3.73 14.45 8.70
C MET A 43 -4.43 14.59 10.06
N GLY A 44 -4.12 13.72 11.03
CA GLY A 44 -4.87 13.59 12.28
C GLY A 44 -6.11 12.69 12.14
N THR A 45 -6.65 12.28 13.28
CA THR A 45 -7.90 11.51 13.33
C THR A 45 -9.10 12.45 13.20
N SER A 46 -10.14 12.00 12.49
CA SER A 46 -11.41 12.72 12.39
C SER A 46 -12.57 11.74 12.47
N SER A 47 -13.56 12.07 13.29
CA SER A 47 -14.81 11.31 13.43
C SER A 47 -15.89 11.75 12.42
N ALA A 48 -15.60 12.75 11.58
CA ALA A 48 -16.58 13.29 10.63
C ALA A 48 -16.84 12.32 9.46
N PRO A 49 -18.06 12.25 8.92
CA PRO A 49 -18.42 11.37 7.79
C PRO A 49 -17.68 11.76 6.49
N ASP A 50 -17.20 12.99 6.40
CA ASP A 50 -16.42 13.51 5.28
C ASP A 50 -15.11 14.13 5.78
N VAL A 51 -14.02 13.91 5.05
CA VAL A 51 -12.79 14.71 5.21
C VAL A 51 -13.06 16.12 4.67
N LEU A 52 -13.13 17.12 5.57
CA LEU A 52 -13.48 18.51 5.22
C LEU A 52 -12.61 19.08 4.10
N LEU A 53 -11.32 18.78 4.09
CA LEU A 53 -10.39 19.15 3.01
C LEU A 53 -10.91 18.71 1.63
N PHE A 54 -11.30 17.44 1.50
CA PHE A 54 -11.78 16.88 0.23
C PHE A 54 -13.13 17.44 -0.18
N LYS A 55 -13.99 17.76 0.80
CA LYS A 55 -15.26 18.44 0.53
C LYS A 55 -15.04 19.84 -0.04
N ARG A 56 -14.14 20.62 0.58
CA ARG A 56 -13.77 21.97 0.07
C ARG A 56 -13.18 21.88 -1.33
N PHE A 57 -12.25 20.95 -1.55
CA PHE A 57 -11.64 20.74 -2.87
C PHE A 57 -12.68 20.38 -3.94
N LYS A 58 -13.61 19.46 -3.62
CA LYS A 58 -14.69 19.09 -4.53
C LYS A 58 -15.57 20.29 -4.91
N SER A 59 -15.89 21.16 -3.95
CA SER A 59 -16.65 22.39 -4.24
C SER A 59 -15.88 23.38 -5.12
N SER A 60 -14.57 23.45 -4.97
CA SER A 60 -13.69 24.30 -5.80
C SER A 60 -13.38 23.69 -7.17
N TRP A 61 -13.83 22.46 -7.47
CA TRP A 61 -13.44 21.76 -8.69
C TRP A 61 -13.73 22.54 -9.97
N GLN A 62 -14.86 23.26 -10.05
CA GLN A 62 -15.24 23.99 -11.27
C GLN A 62 -14.31 25.16 -11.58
N VAL A 63 -13.70 25.77 -10.56
CA VAL A 63 -12.85 26.97 -10.72
C VAL A 63 -11.36 26.65 -10.91
N ILE A 64 -10.93 25.43 -10.57
CA ILE A 64 -9.53 24.99 -10.76
C ILE A 64 -9.24 24.86 -12.26
N ASP A 65 -8.13 25.42 -12.73
CA ASP A 65 -7.60 25.15 -14.06
C ASP A 65 -6.88 23.79 -14.06
N LYS A 66 -7.34 22.86 -14.91
CA LYS A 66 -6.82 21.49 -14.99
C LYS A 66 -5.62 21.37 -15.94
N THR A 67 -5.27 22.44 -16.65
CA THR A 67 -4.09 22.48 -17.53
C THR A 67 -2.83 22.86 -16.76
N THR A 68 -2.97 23.59 -15.65
CA THR A 68 -1.87 24.01 -14.78
C THR A 68 -1.85 23.16 -13.50
N TYR A 69 -0.80 22.38 -13.28
CA TYR A 69 -0.65 21.55 -12.09
C TYR A 69 0.82 21.43 -11.69
N GLU A 70 1.05 20.97 -10.47
CA GLU A 70 2.37 20.75 -9.89
C GLU A 70 2.66 19.26 -9.71
N ASP A 71 3.90 18.84 -9.95
CA ASP A 71 4.38 17.47 -9.75
C ASP A 71 5.47 17.42 -8.65
N SER A 72 6.03 16.25 -8.39
CA SER A 72 7.06 16.05 -7.37
C SER A 72 8.32 16.92 -7.54
N SER A 73 8.62 17.41 -8.74
CA SER A 73 9.79 18.26 -9.00
C SER A 73 9.62 19.70 -8.51
N THR A 74 8.37 20.13 -8.29
CA THR A 74 8.04 21.50 -7.87
C THR A 74 8.22 21.76 -6.37
N ASP A 75 8.55 20.74 -5.58
CA ASP A 75 8.86 20.85 -4.15
C ASP A 75 10.17 20.08 -3.85
N ASP A 76 11.22 20.80 -3.41
CA ASP A 76 12.57 20.25 -3.22
C ASP A 76 12.61 19.03 -2.28
N TYR A 77 11.80 19.04 -1.23
CA TYR A 77 11.74 17.91 -0.30
C TYR A 77 11.13 16.68 -0.97
N THR A 78 10.05 16.88 -1.73
CA THR A 78 9.37 15.83 -2.48
C THR A 78 10.27 15.27 -3.57
N ALA A 79 10.93 16.14 -4.35
CA ALA A 79 11.86 15.75 -5.40
C ALA A 79 12.97 14.84 -4.86
N LYS A 80 13.58 15.20 -3.72
CA LYS A 80 14.59 14.39 -3.04
C LYS A 80 14.02 13.07 -2.52
N ALA A 81 12.82 13.10 -1.93
CA ALA A 81 12.21 11.92 -1.34
C ALA A 81 11.80 10.86 -2.38
N VAL A 82 11.46 11.27 -3.60
CA VAL A 82 11.06 10.33 -4.67
C VAL A 82 12.20 9.87 -5.57
N ALA A 83 13.36 10.55 -5.53
CA ALA A 83 14.45 10.35 -6.48
C ALA A 83 14.93 8.89 -6.59
N GLU A 84 15.04 8.18 -5.46
CA GLU A 84 15.59 6.81 -5.43
C GLU A 84 14.68 5.77 -6.11
N PHE A 85 13.37 6.00 -6.18
CA PHE A 85 12.40 5.01 -6.67
C PHE A 85 11.60 5.46 -7.88
N LYS A 86 11.68 6.74 -8.26
CA LYS A 86 10.87 7.36 -9.31
C LYS A 86 10.90 6.58 -10.61
N ASP A 87 12.07 6.28 -11.15
CA ASP A 87 12.20 5.68 -12.49
C ASP A 87 11.67 4.24 -12.54
N GLU A 88 12.00 3.42 -11.54
CA GLU A 88 11.49 2.04 -11.42
C GLU A 88 9.96 2.03 -11.26
N MET A 89 9.43 2.94 -10.43
CA MET A 89 7.99 3.07 -10.21
C MET A 89 7.28 3.51 -11.48
N VAL A 90 7.76 4.53 -12.18
CA VAL A 90 7.17 4.99 -13.45
C VAL A 90 7.13 3.84 -14.47
N GLN A 91 8.24 3.12 -14.66
CA GLN A 91 8.30 1.99 -15.60
C GLN A 91 7.27 0.90 -15.26
N MET A 92 7.13 0.57 -13.97
CA MET A 92 6.13 -0.40 -13.50
C MET A 92 4.70 0.08 -13.79
N LEU A 93 4.40 1.35 -13.48
CA LEU A 93 3.07 1.92 -13.64
C LEU A 93 2.68 2.06 -15.12
N GLU A 94 3.61 2.44 -15.99
CA GLU A 94 3.38 2.47 -17.44
C GLU A 94 3.01 1.08 -18.00
N MET A 95 3.63 0.02 -17.49
CA MET A 95 3.23 -1.35 -17.83
C MET A 95 1.83 -1.68 -17.29
N ALA A 96 1.51 -1.26 -16.05
CA ALA A 96 0.21 -1.50 -15.45
C ALA A 96 -0.93 -0.77 -16.18
N VAL A 97 -0.72 0.48 -16.61
CA VAL A 97 -1.72 1.29 -17.34
C VAL A 97 -2.07 0.70 -18.73
N LYS A 98 -1.14 -0.05 -19.35
CA LYS A 98 -1.40 -0.77 -20.61
C LYS A 98 -2.34 -1.96 -20.44
N VAL A 99 -2.45 -2.50 -19.22
CA VAL A 99 -3.37 -3.60 -18.91
C VAL A 99 -4.77 -3.04 -18.67
N LYS A 100 -5.80 -3.77 -19.11
CA LYS A 100 -7.20 -3.43 -18.81
C LYS A 100 -7.43 -3.49 -17.30
N GLN A 101 -7.71 -2.33 -16.71
CA GLN A 101 -7.99 -2.22 -15.28
C GLN A 101 -9.43 -2.68 -14.98
N PRO A 102 -9.70 -3.25 -13.79
CA PRO A 102 -11.04 -3.69 -13.40
C PRO A 102 -12.04 -2.54 -13.28
N ARG A 103 -11.54 -1.34 -12.96
CA ARG A 103 -12.32 -0.13 -12.68
C ARG A 103 -11.58 1.11 -13.15
N ASP A 104 -12.33 2.16 -13.48
CA ASP A 104 -11.76 3.42 -13.96
C ASP A 104 -10.96 4.15 -12.87
N ASP A 105 -11.36 4.04 -11.59
CA ASP A 105 -10.63 4.63 -10.48
C ASP A 105 -9.25 3.99 -10.26
N TYR A 106 -9.05 2.74 -10.70
CA TYR A 106 -7.74 2.10 -10.64
C TYR A 106 -6.82 2.67 -11.69
N ARG A 107 -7.31 2.82 -12.92
CA ARG A 107 -6.56 3.45 -14.00
C ARG A 107 -6.18 4.89 -13.62
N GLU A 108 -7.14 5.65 -13.09
CA GLU A 108 -6.91 7.02 -12.64
C GLU A 108 -5.82 7.09 -11.55
N LEU A 109 -5.84 6.19 -10.55
CA LEU A 109 -4.79 6.16 -9.53
C LEU A 109 -3.38 5.97 -10.14
N LEU A 110 -3.25 5.07 -11.11
CA LEU A 110 -1.95 4.82 -11.77
C LEU A 110 -1.50 6.06 -12.56
N GLU A 111 -2.40 6.64 -13.36
CA GLU A 111 -2.13 7.82 -14.18
C GLU A 111 -1.74 9.02 -13.29
N LEU A 112 -2.47 9.28 -12.21
CA LEU A 112 -2.13 10.34 -11.25
C LEU A 112 -0.77 10.11 -10.57
N THR A 113 -0.42 8.86 -10.28
CA THR A 113 0.87 8.54 -9.66
C THR A 113 2.03 8.80 -10.65
N ILE A 114 1.85 8.46 -11.93
CA ILE A 114 2.81 8.76 -13.00
C ILE A 114 3.00 10.27 -13.14
N ILE A 115 1.91 11.04 -13.20
CA ILE A 115 1.98 12.50 -13.33
C ILE A 115 2.61 13.13 -12.08
N PHE A 116 2.26 12.66 -10.88
CA PHE A 116 2.89 13.12 -9.63
C PHE A 116 4.41 12.87 -9.65
N LEU A 117 4.86 11.73 -10.17
CA LEU A 117 6.29 11.44 -10.33
C LEU A 117 6.95 12.27 -11.45
N GLY A 118 6.21 13.11 -12.16
CA GLY A 118 6.72 14.02 -13.20
C GLY A 118 6.98 13.32 -14.53
N ALA A 119 6.33 12.19 -14.79
CA ALA A 119 6.35 11.51 -16.08
C ALA A 119 5.13 11.91 -16.92
N VAL A 120 5.28 11.88 -18.25
CA VAL A 120 4.26 12.33 -19.21
C VAL A 120 3.53 11.12 -19.78
N LEU A 121 2.19 11.15 -19.72
CA LEU A 121 1.35 10.11 -20.30
C LEU A 121 1.24 10.27 -21.83
N PRO A 122 1.35 9.19 -22.63
CA PRO A 122 1.26 9.28 -24.10
C PRO A 122 -0.06 9.82 -24.63
N GLN A 123 -1.15 9.66 -23.87
CA GLN A 123 -2.51 10.04 -24.28
C GLN A 123 -2.86 11.48 -23.88
N GLY A 124 -1.89 12.22 -23.34
CA GLY A 124 -2.13 13.48 -22.65
C GLY A 124 -2.67 13.27 -21.23
N ILE A 125 -2.89 14.37 -20.54
CA ILE A 125 -3.32 14.38 -19.14
C ILE A 125 -4.77 14.82 -19.07
N HIS A 126 -5.61 13.98 -18.44
CA HIS A 126 -6.99 14.32 -18.16
C HIS A 126 -7.33 13.99 -16.70
N PHE A 127 -7.69 15.01 -15.93
CA PHE A 127 -8.12 14.83 -14.54
C PHE A 127 -9.64 14.64 -14.47
N ALA A 128 -10.09 13.45 -14.08
CA ALA A 128 -11.52 13.21 -13.90
C ALA A 128 -12.09 14.05 -12.74
N ALA A 129 -13.39 14.37 -12.78
CA ALA A 129 -14.02 15.11 -11.69
C ALA A 129 -13.99 14.30 -10.37
N PRO A 130 -13.77 14.94 -9.21
CA PRO A 130 -13.77 14.25 -7.93
C PRO A 130 -15.12 13.57 -7.62
N GLY A 131 -15.09 12.24 -7.49
CA GLY A 131 -16.28 11.42 -7.28
C GLY A 131 -16.91 11.53 -5.89
N ALA A 132 -17.89 10.66 -5.60
CA ALA A 132 -18.48 10.55 -4.27
C ALA A 132 -17.48 9.97 -3.26
N MET A 133 -17.24 10.72 -2.18
CA MET A 133 -16.31 10.35 -1.11
C MET A 133 -17.10 9.90 0.12
N HIS A 134 -16.79 8.69 0.61
CA HIS A 134 -17.27 8.15 1.88
C HIS A 134 -16.05 7.63 2.65
N GLN A 135 -16.05 7.68 3.99
CA GLN A 135 -14.90 7.29 4.82
C GLN A 135 -14.30 5.91 4.48
N ALA A 136 -15.13 4.94 4.08
CA ALA A 136 -14.73 3.57 3.77
C ALA A 136 -14.06 3.39 2.39
N ARG A 137 -14.12 4.41 1.50
CA ARG A 137 -13.55 4.34 0.15
C ARG A 137 -12.13 4.88 0.12
N TRP A 138 -11.17 4.05 0.56
CA TRP A 138 -9.76 4.43 0.62
C TRP A 138 -9.13 4.79 -0.73
N MET A 139 -9.48 4.09 -1.81
CA MET A 139 -9.04 4.43 -3.18
C MET A 139 -9.34 5.89 -3.51
N ALA A 140 -10.58 6.32 -3.27
CA ALA A 140 -11.00 7.70 -3.49
C ALA A 140 -10.15 8.67 -2.64
N LYS A 141 -9.90 8.36 -1.37
CA LYS A 141 -9.05 9.22 -0.52
C LYS A 141 -7.64 9.40 -1.09
N VAL A 142 -7.04 8.34 -1.62
CA VAL A 142 -5.70 8.40 -2.24
C VAL A 142 -5.74 9.28 -3.51
N ILE A 143 -6.74 9.09 -4.37
CA ILE A 143 -6.95 9.92 -5.57
C ILE A 143 -7.13 11.40 -5.20
N TYR A 144 -7.95 11.69 -4.18
CA TYR A 144 -8.13 13.05 -3.68
C TYR A 144 -6.82 13.62 -3.13
N THR A 145 -6.04 12.83 -2.39
CA THR A 145 -4.72 13.27 -1.89
C THR A 145 -3.82 13.74 -3.02
N PHE A 146 -3.67 12.95 -4.10
CA PHE A 146 -2.87 13.37 -5.26
C PHE A 146 -3.43 14.64 -5.91
N LYS A 147 -4.72 14.67 -6.24
CA LYS A 147 -5.33 15.83 -6.91
C LYS A 147 -5.17 17.12 -6.12
N VAL A 148 -5.47 17.09 -4.82
CA VAL A 148 -5.37 18.30 -3.97
C VAL A 148 -3.93 18.79 -3.92
N TRP A 149 -2.96 17.87 -3.83
CA TRP A 149 -1.55 18.23 -3.81
C TRP A 149 -1.06 18.79 -5.16
N MET A 150 -1.52 18.24 -6.28
CA MET A 150 -1.15 18.70 -7.62
C MET A 150 -1.74 20.07 -7.96
N PHE A 151 -2.91 20.41 -7.41
CA PHE A 151 -3.56 21.70 -7.60
C PHE A 151 -3.35 22.67 -6.42
N ARG A 152 -2.36 22.42 -5.56
CA ARG A 152 -2.15 23.19 -4.32
C ARG A 152 -1.84 24.67 -4.58
N ALA A 153 -1.21 25.03 -5.69
CA ALA A 153 -1.03 26.44 -6.08
C ALA A 153 -2.35 27.19 -6.32
N GLN A 154 -3.43 26.47 -6.66
CA GLN A 154 -4.76 27.03 -6.96
C GLN A 154 -5.78 26.81 -5.85
N PHE A 155 -5.37 26.20 -4.73
CA PHE A 155 -6.28 25.79 -3.66
C PHE A 155 -5.73 26.16 -2.28
N ASN A 156 -6.52 26.87 -1.49
CA ASN A 156 -6.06 27.38 -0.20
C ASN A 156 -5.92 26.24 0.84
N LEU A 157 -4.67 25.88 1.13
CA LEU A 157 -4.30 24.86 2.12
C LEU A 157 -3.72 25.51 3.37
N THR A 158 -4.12 24.98 4.54
CA THR A 158 -3.36 25.28 5.76
C THR A 158 -1.98 24.61 5.71
N SER A 159 -1.00 25.13 6.45
CA SER A 159 0.35 24.53 6.49
C SER A 159 0.32 23.06 6.94
N ARG A 160 -0.62 22.69 7.82
CA ARG A 160 -0.83 21.30 8.25
C ARG A 160 -1.33 20.43 7.11
N GLU A 161 -2.34 20.89 6.36
CA GLU A 161 -2.88 20.13 5.21
C GLU A 161 -1.86 19.98 4.11
N HIS A 162 -1.12 21.05 3.79
CA HIS A 162 -0.05 20.99 2.79
C HIS A 162 1.02 19.97 3.16
N LYS A 163 1.52 20.01 4.41
CA LYS A 163 2.50 19.05 4.91
C LYS A 163 1.96 17.62 4.87
N GLY A 164 0.76 17.38 5.39
CA GLY A 164 0.17 16.05 5.43
C GLY A 164 -0.10 15.47 4.04
N LEU A 165 -0.61 16.28 3.10
CA LEU A 165 -0.80 15.87 1.71
C LEU A 165 0.53 15.50 1.04
N ARG A 166 1.59 16.28 1.27
CA ARG A 166 2.93 15.98 0.73
C ARG A 166 3.44 14.64 1.22
N GLU A 167 3.43 14.43 2.54
CA GLU A 167 3.88 13.18 3.15
C GLU A 167 3.07 11.96 2.67
N LEU A 168 1.76 12.15 2.45
CA LEU A 168 0.90 11.10 1.90
C LEU A 168 1.14 10.82 0.42
N CYS A 169 1.35 11.83 -0.42
CA CYS A 169 1.67 11.60 -1.84
C CYS A 169 2.97 10.79 -2.00
N ILE A 170 3.99 11.12 -1.21
CA ILE A 170 5.26 10.38 -1.19
C ILE A 170 5.02 8.94 -0.72
N PHE A 171 4.27 8.74 0.37
CA PHE A 171 3.99 7.39 0.90
C PHE A 171 3.19 6.55 -0.11
N PHE A 172 2.14 7.13 -0.71
CA PHE A 172 1.28 6.40 -1.63
C PHE A 172 2.01 6.02 -2.91
N SER A 173 2.78 6.94 -3.50
CA SER A 173 3.57 6.68 -4.70
C SER A 173 4.68 5.66 -4.47
N CYS A 174 5.32 5.66 -3.30
CA CYS A 174 6.42 4.75 -2.99
C CYS A 174 5.96 3.33 -2.64
N ILE A 175 4.84 3.18 -1.92
CA ILE A 175 4.47 1.91 -1.27
C ILE A 175 3.09 1.43 -1.68
N TYR A 176 2.07 2.27 -1.49
CA TYR A 176 0.68 1.82 -1.59
C TYR A 176 0.30 1.41 -3.00
N VAL A 177 0.66 2.19 -4.01
CA VAL A 177 0.23 1.97 -5.40
C VAL A 177 0.82 0.66 -5.94
N GLU A 178 2.10 0.40 -5.69
CA GLU A 178 2.72 -0.89 -6.05
C GLU A 178 2.00 -2.06 -5.38
N ALA A 179 1.81 -1.98 -4.06
CA ALA A 179 1.17 -3.06 -3.32
C ALA A 179 -0.27 -3.29 -3.79
N TRP A 180 -0.97 -2.23 -4.21
CA TRP A 180 -2.32 -2.29 -4.76
C TRP A 180 -2.38 -2.99 -6.12
N THR A 181 -1.50 -2.66 -7.05
CA THR A 181 -1.49 -3.28 -8.39
C THR A 181 -1.30 -4.80 -8.36
N THR A 182 -0.57 -5.29 -7.36
CA THR A 182 -0.27 -6.72 -7.20
C THR A 182 -1.21 -7.43 -6.21
N ALA A 183 -2.14 -6.71 -5.60
CA ALA A 183 -3.02 -7.23 -4.55
C ALA A 183 -3.99 -8.30 -5.07
N SER A 184 -4.33 -8.34 -6.35
CA SER A 184 -5.20 -9.38 -6.93
C SER A 184 -4.48 -10.71 -7.17
N ILE A 185 -3.15 -10.73 -7.25
CA ILE A 185 -2.36 -11.91 -7.69
C ILE A 185 -2.16 -12.88 -6.52
N ALA A 186 -3.05 -13.87 -6.38
CA ALA A 186 -3.07 -14.80 -5.23
C ALA A 186 -1.74 -15.55 -5.02
N SER A 187 -1.10 -16.02 -6.08
CA SER A 187 0.17 -16.78 -6.01
C SER A 187 1.35 -15.97 -5.44
N LYS A 188 1.29 -14.64 -5.50
CA LYS A 188 2.31 -13.73 -4.96
C LYS A 188 1.97 -13.21 -3.56
N ALA A 189 0.83 -13.61 -2.96
CA ALA A 189 0.33 -13.02 -1.72
C ALA A 189 1.34 -12.99 -0.57
N PRO A 190 1.95 -14.12 -0.15
CA PRO A 190 2.84 -14.11 1.02
C PRO A 190 4.06 -13.22 0.81
N ARG A 191 4.62 -13.24 -0.42
CA ARG A 191 5.76 -12.41 -0.80
C ARG A 191 5.40 -10.93 -0.79
N ASN A 192 4.23 -10.57 -1.33
CA ASN A 192 3.79 -9.19 -1.42
C ASN A 192 3.51 -8.61 -0.04
N ASP A 193 2.91 -9.37 0.87
CA ASP A 193 2.64 -8.92 2.24
C ASP A 193 3.94 -8.67 3.03
N LEU A 194 4.94 -9.56 2.86
CA LEU A 194 6.27 -9.36 3.43
C LEU A 194 7.05 -8.22 2.77
N LYS A 195 6.91 -8.05 1.45
CA LYS A 195 7.50 -6.93 0.72
C LYS A 195 6.91 -5.61 1.22
N LEU A 196 5.60 -5.55 1.37
CA LEU A 196 4.90 -4.40 1.93
C LEU A 196 5.38 -4.08 3.35
N LEU A 197 5.52 -5.09 4.23
CA LEU A 197 6.03 -4.89 5.59
C LEU A 197 7.45 -4.32 5.57
N LYS A 198 8.33 -4.89 4.73
CA LYS A 198 9.70 -4.43 4.55
C LYS A 198 9.74 -2.99 4.03
N GLN A 199 8.93 -2.65 3.03
CA GLN A 199 8.82 -1.29 2.50
C GLN A 199 8.33 -0.32 3.56
N CYS A 200 7.28 -0.65 4.31
CA CYS A 200 6.80 0.17 5.44
C CYS A 200 7.88 0.40 6.50
N GLN A 201 8.71 -0.62 6.81
CA GLN A 201 9.84 -0.46 7.74
C GLN A 201 10.95 0.42 7.16
N MET A 202 11.32 0.23 5.89
CA MET A 202 12.37 1.00 5.23
C MET A 202 11.96 2.47 5.03
N TYR A 203 10.66 2.75 4.94
CA TYR A 203 10.10 4.10 4.82
C TYR A 203 10.46 5.03 5.97
N GLN A 204 10.93 4.51 7.11
CA GLN A 204 11.45 5.33 8.21
C GLN A 204 12.57 6.29 7.77
N LYS A 205 13.29 5.96 6.68
CA LYS A 205 14.31 6.84 6.08
C LYS A 205 13.72 8.15 5.54
N ILE A 206 12.45 8.12 5.11
CA ILE A 206 11.72 9.28 4.57
C ILE A 206 10.85 9.89 5.68
N ASN A 207 10.05 9.08 6.38
CA ASN A 207 9.17 9.52 7.45
C ASN A 207 8.99 8.43 8.52
N THR A 208 9.67 8.63 9.65
CA THR A 208 9.66 7.71 10.81
C THR A 208 8.27 7.53 11.43
N ASN A 209 7.43 8.56 11.42
CA ASN A 209 6.12 8.51 12.06
C ASN A 209 5.13 7.66 11.25
N ILE A 210 5.01 7.95 9.95
CA ILE A 210 4.17 7.16 9.04
C ILE A 210 4.66 5.70 9.00
N SER A 211 5.98 5.49 8.93
CA SER A 211 6.56 4.14 8.98
C SER A 211 6.13 3.38 10.24
N ARG A 212 6.28 3.99 11.42
CA ARG A 212 5.89 3.35 12.69
C ARG A 212 4.40 3.06 12.76
N ALA A 213 3.56 4.01 12.33
CA ALA A 213 2.11 3.86 12.33
C ALA A 213 1.66 2.70 11.42
N THR A 214 2.21 2.63 10.21
CA THR A 214 1.86 1.61 9.21
C THR A 214 2.38 0.23 9.61
N VAL A 215 3.62 0.11 10.09
CA VAL A 215 4.19 -1.16 10.61
C VAL A 215 3.38 -1.66 11.79
N LYS A 216 3.07 -0.79 12.77
CA LYS A 216 2.23 -1.16 13.91
C LYS A 216 0.89 -1.70 13.42
N LYS A 217 0.25 -1.04 12.46
CA LYS A 217 -1.05 -1.45 11.92
C LYS A 217 -1.00 -2.79 11.20
N MET A 218 0.07 -3.07 10.45
CA MET A 218 0.25 -4.36 9.79
C MET A 218 0.39 -5.51 10.79
N ILE A 219 1.19 -5.30 11.84
CA ILE A 219 1.43 -6.30 12.89
C ILE A 219 0.18 -6.48 13.77
N SER A 220 -0.55 -5.41 14.07
CA SER A 220 -1.71 -5.48 14.97
C SER A 220 -3.02 -5.87 14.28
N GLY A 221 -3.14 -5.63 12.96
CA GLY A 221 -4.44 -5.58 12.28
C GLY A 221 -4.71 -6.66 11.24
N SER A 222 -3.73 -7.39 10.74
CA SER A 222 -3.96 -8.35 9.64
C SER A 222 -2.92 -9.46 9.49
N ILE A 223 -1.74 -9.28 10.07
CA ILE A 223 -0.73 -10.34 10.14
C ILE A 223 -0.67 -10.72 11.60
N SER A 224 -1.51 -11.66 12.05
CA SER A 224 -1.07 -12.38 13.23
C SER A 224 0.26 -13.01 12.81
N LEU A 225 1.32 -12.87 13.61
CA LEU A 225 2.55 -13.63 13.37
C LEU A 225 2.22 -15.11 13.12
N ALA A 226 1.13 -15.60 13.73
CA ALA A 226 0.54 -16.90 13.46
C ALA A 226 0.10 -17.12 12.00
N SER A 227 -0.53 -16.19 11.26
CA SER A 227 -0.95 -16.42 9.86
C SER A 227 0.20 -16.42 8.87
N VAL A 228 1.24 -15.59 9.10
CA VAL A 228 2.49 -15.62 8.32
C VAL A 228 3.32 -16.85 8.67
N LEU A 229 3.38 -17.24 9.95
CA LEU A 229 4.00 -18.51 10.37
C LEU A 229 3.22 -19.72 9.83
N GLN A 230 1.89 -19.69 9.81
CA GLN A 230 1.03 -20.75 9.26
C GLN A 230 1.23 -20.87 7.75
N SER A 231 1.36 -19.75 7.04
CA SER A 231 1.64 -19.72 5.59
C SER A 231 3.05 -20.20 5.28
N ALA A 232 4.03 -19.86 6.14
CA ALA A 232 5.40 -20.37 6.02
C ALA A 232 5.47 -21.87 6.35
N LEU A 233 4.73 -22.33 7.38
CA LEU A 233 4.62 -23.73 7.78
C LEU A 233 3.88 -24.55 6.74
N SER A 234 2.82 -24.01 6.11
CA SER A 234 2.09 -24.71 5.04
C SER A 234 2.93 -24.79 3.76
N ALA A 235 3.70 -23.75 3.43
CA ALA A 235 4.68 -23.80 2.35
C ALA A 235 5.80 -24.81 2.63
N LEU A 236 6.31 -24.88 3.88
CA LEU A 236 7.28 -25.88 4.32
C LEU A 236 6.70 -27.30 4.26
N TRP A 237 5.45 -27.50 4.69
CA TRP A 237 4.75 -28.77 4.62
C TRP A 237 4.51 -29.23 3.17
N GLN A 238 4.11 -28.32 2.28
CA GLN A 238 3.99 -28.61 0.85
C GLN A 238 5.33 -28.98 0.23
N LEU A 239 6.42 -28.28 0.56
CA LEU A 239 7.78 -28.63 0.15
C LEU A 239 8.18 -30.03 0.63
N LEU A 240 7.90 -30.35 1.90
CA LEU A 240 8.21 -31.65 2.50
C LEU A 240 7.43 -32.79 1.80
N MET A 241 6.15 -32.57 1.51
CA MET A 241 5.30 -33.53 0.81
C MET A 241 5.66 -33.70 -0.67
N THR A 242 6.15 -32.63 -1.32
CA THR A 242 6.61 -32.66 -2.73
C THR A 242 7.97 -33.35 -2.87
N MET A 243 8.86 -33.19 -1.88
CA MET A 243 10.15 -33.90 -1.81
C MET A 243 9.99 -35.41 -1.56
N LEU A 244 8.85 -35.83 -0.99
CA LEU A 244 8.54 -37.23 -0.68
C LEU A 244 7.82 -37.99 -1.82
N ASN A 245 7.35 -37.33 -2.89
CA ASN A 245 6.67 -37.99 -4.03
C ASN A 245 6.74 -37.18 -5.37
N VAL A 246 7.83 -37.35 -6.14
CA VAL A 246 8.07 -37.35 -7.64
C VAL A 246 6.96 -36.79 -8.60
N PRO A 247 7.14 -36.18 -9.84
CA PRO A 247 8.25 -36.01 -10.83
C PRO A 247 8.44 -34.54 -11.39
N LEU A 248 9.09 -34.36 -12.56
CA LEU A 248 9.66 -33.13 -13.15
C LEU A 248 8.79 -31.88 -13.51
N PRO A 249 7.45 -31.84 -13.60
CA PRO A 249 6.73 -30.58 -13.93
C PRO A 249 6.71 -29.55 -12.78
N TRP A 250 7.19 -29.92 -11.59
CA TRP A 250 7.08 -29.15 -10.36
C TRP A 250 8.19 -28.11 -10.15
N LEU A 251 9.23 -28.09 -11.00
CA LEU A 251 10.37 -27.19 -10.84
C LEU A 251 9.96 -25.71 -10.78
N SER A 252 8.95 -25.27 -11.55
CA SER A 252 8.52 -23.87 -11.57
C SER A 252 7.75 -23.46 -10.30
N ILE A 253 6.88 -24.34 -9.76
CA ILE A 253 6.13 -24.07 -8.54
C ILE A 253 7.07 -24.16 -7.32
N SER A 254 7.92 -25.18 -7.29
CA SER A 254 8.95 -25.36 -6.26
C SER A 254 9.92 -24.18 -6.24
N LEU A 255 10.34 -23.66 -7.39
CA LEU A 255 11.21 -22.48 -7.47
C LEU A 255 10.53 -21.22 -6.93
N VAL A 256 9.25 -20.99 -7.25
CA VAL A 256 8.49 -19.85 -6.70
C VAL A 256 8.36 -19.96 -5.19
N ILE A 257 8.07 -21.15 -4.66
CA ILE A 257 7.96 -21.39 -3.21
C ILE A 257 9.34 -21.24 -2.53
N LEU A 258 10.41 -21.76 -3.13
CA LEU A 258 11.77 -21.64 -2.59
C LEU A 258 12.25 -20.19 -2.57
N GLN A 259 11.96 -19.41 -3.61
CA GLN A 259 12.21 -17.96 -3.65
C GLN A 259 11.40 -17.22 -2.58
N GLN A 260 10.15 -17.60 -2.34
CA GLN A 260 9.34 -17.03 -1.26
C GLN A 260 9.95 -17.34 0.12
N LEU A 261 10.39 -18.57 0.34
CA LEU A 261 11.04 -18.99 1.59
C LEU A 261 12.34 -18.22 1.85
N GLN A 262 13.22 -18.11 0.85
CA GLN A 262 14.47 -17.34 0.95
C GLN A 262 14.19 -15.86 1.26
N PHE A 263 13.15 -15.29 0.64
CA PHE A 263 12.73 -13.92 0.93
C PHE A 263 12.22 -13.77 2.38
N VAL A 264 11.36 -14.68 2.86
CA VAL A 264 10.88 -14.68 4.25
C VAL A 264 12.05 -14.73 5.24
N LEU A 265 12.98 -15.66 5.04
CA LEU A 265 14.16 -15.81 5.90
C LEU A 265 15.01 -14.52 5.92
N SER A 266 15.17 -13.86 4.76
CA SER A 266 15.91 -12.60 4.69
C SER A 266 15.23 -11.47 5.47
N VAL A 267 13.90 -11.34 5.40
CA VAL A 267 13.13 -10.31 6.12
C VAL A 267 13.19 -10.57 7.62
N VAL A 268 13.00 -11.82 8.06
CA VAL A 268 13.08 -12.21 9.47
C VAL A 268 14.50 -11.97 10.03
N ALA A 269 15.55 -12.33 9.27
CA ALA A 269 16.92 -12.09 9.69
C ALA A 269 17.24 -10.58 9.79
N GLU A 270 16.79 -9.77 8.83
CA GLU A 270 16.98 -8.31 8.86
C GLU A 270 16.21 -7.66 10.03
N HIS A 271 14.98 -8.11 10.30
CA HIS A 271 14.19 -7.62 11.42
C HIS A 271 14.83 -7.99 12.77
N ARG A 272 15.30 -9.24 12.94
CA ARG A 272 16.02 -9.68 14.15
C ARG A 272 17.31 -8.91 14.42
N LYS A 273 18.02 -8.45 13.38
CA LYS A 273 19.21 -7.61 13.55
C LYS A 273 18.88 -6.21 14.08
N LYS A 274 17.73 -5.64 13.68
CA LYS A 274 17.30 -4.28 14.07
C LYS A 274 16.50 -4.24 15.38
N CYS A 275 15.83 -5.34 15.71
CA CYS A 275 15.05 -5.51 16.94
C CYS A 275 15.45 -6.84 17.59
N PRO A 276 16.62 -6.93 18.25
CA PRO A 276 16.98 -8.12 19.00
C PRO A 276 15.95 -8.35 20.11
N ASP A 277 15.49 -9.60 20.25
CA ASP A 277 14.49 -9.99 21.26
C ASP A 277 14.90 -9.46 22.65
N ALA A 278 14.14 -8.52 23.19
CA ALA A 278 14.31 -7.98 24.55
C ALA A 278 14.14 -9.04 25.67
N ARG A 279 13.84 -10.29 25.31
CA ARG A 279 13.66 -11.42 26.24
C ARG A 279 14.95 -12.18 26.60
N LYS A 280 16.12 -11.80 26.07
CA LYS A 280 17.40 -12.44 26.48
C LYS A 280 18.17 -11.71 27.58
N GLN A 281 17.81 -10.49 27.96
CA GLN A 281 18.46 -9.81 29.10
C GLN A 281 17.88 -10.18 30.47
N THR A 282 16.72 -10.84 30.53
CA THR A 282 16.09 -11.26 31.79
C THR A 282 16.56 -12.63 32.30
N LEU A 283 17.50 -13.28 31.61
CA LEU A 283 18.08 -14.58 32.00
C LEU A 283 19.56 -14.50 32.41
N LEU A 284 20.11 -13.29 32.56
CA LEU A 284 21.41 -13.04 33.18
C LEU A 284 21.20 -12.27 34.49
N GLY A 285 20.38 -12.84 35.37
CA GLY A 285 20.27 -12.41 36.76
C GLY A 285 20.99 -13.41 37.66
N ASN A 286 21.97 -12.89 38.40
CA ASN A 286 22.47 -13.38 39.69
C ASN A 286 23.34 -14.64 39.68
N ASN A 287 24.64 -14.42 39.44
CA ASN A 287 25.69 -15.16 40.15
C ASN A 287 26.39 -14.16 41.09
N GLU A 288 25.91 -14.10 42.33
CA GLU A 288 26.71 -13.84 43.53
C GLU A 288 26.52 -15.04 44.47
#